data_AF-A0A969PEX3-F1
#
_entry.id   AF-A0A969PEX3-F1
#
_cell.length_a   1.000
_cell.length_b   1.000
_cell.length_c   1.000
_cell.angle_alpha   90.00
_cell.angle_beta   90.00
_cell.angle_gamma   90.00
#
_symmetry.space_group_name_H-M   'P 1'
#
loop_
_entity.id
_entity.type
_entity.pdbx_description
1 polymer ?
#
loop_
_entity_poly.entity_id
_entity_poly.type
_entity_poly.pdbx_seq_one_letter_code
_entity_poly.pdbx_strand_id
1 'polypeptide(L)'
;MTLKDSIEAEIDELEEDNLDELYELVKRFAETKAQKKPGILSKLKQIKIQAPEDFAANVDLYLSNEKNANRISPALSLFVSNSQTNVS
;
A
#
# COMPACT_ATOMS: atom_id res chain seq x y z
N MET A 1 -33.86 -24.11 15.79
CA MET A 1 -32.73 -24.57 14.99
C MET A 1 -31.85 -23.38 14.69
N THR A 2 -30.57 -23.48 15.01
CA THR A 2 -29.57 -22.45 14.72
C THR A 2 -28.88 -22.77 13.39
N LEU A 3 -28.20 -21.78 12.80
CA LEU A 3 -27.36 -22.02 11.60
C LEU A 3 -26.26 -23.05 11.88
N LYS A 4 -25.77 -23.14 13.12
CA LYS A 4 -24.79 -24.14 13.54
C LYS A 4 -25.37 -25.55 13.45
N ASP A 5 -26.61 -25.73 13.91
CA ASP A 5 -27.31 -27.02 13.84
C ASP A 5 -27.52 -27.48 12.37
N SER A 6 -27.80 -26.53 11.46
CA SER A 6 -27.92 -26.83 10.02
C SER A 6 -26.57 -27.18 9.38
N ILE A 7 -25.49 -26.51 9.78
CA ILE A 7 -24.14 -26.81 9.28
C ILE A 7 -23.69 -28.20 9.75
N GLU A 8 -23.94 -28.56 11.01
CA GLU A 8 -23.59 -29.89 11.55
C GLU A 8 -24.31 -31.01 10.79
N ALA A 9 -25.60 -30.85 10.50
CA ALA A 9 -26.36 -31.84 9.72
C ALA A 9 -25.81 -32.04 8.30
N GLU A 10 -25.41 -30.96 7.62
CA GLU A 10 -24.85 -31.05 6.27
C GLU A 10 -23.44 -31.70 6.27
N ILE A 11 -22.65 -31.47 7.33
CA ILE A 11 -21.32 -32.06 7.49
C ILE A 11 -21.42 -33.58 7.71
N ASP A 12 -22.40 -34.03 8.50
CA ASP A 12 -22.60 -35.45 8.79
C ASP A 12 -22.96 -36.29 7.54
N GLU A 13 -23.44 -35.64 6.47
CA GLU A 13 -23.75 -36.29 5.19
C GLU A 13 -22.53 -36.43 4.25
N LEU A 14 -21.39 -35.79 4.57
CA LEU A 14 -20.19 -35.80 3.73
C LEU A 14 -19.30 -37.01 4.01
N GLU A 15 -18.68 -37.54 2.96
CA GLU A 15 -17.62 -38.55 3.07
C GLU A 15 -16.32 -37.93 3.63
N GLU A 16 -15.50 -38.74 4.32
CA GLU A 16 -14.27 -38.31 5.01
C GLU A 16 -13.30 -37.53 4.09
N ASP A 17 -13.13 -37.95 2.84
CA ASP A 17 -12.26 -37.28 1.87
C ASP A 17 -12.69 -35.82 1.58
N ASN A 18 -14.00 -35.52 1.69
CA ASN A 18 -14.53 -34.18 1.55
C ASN A 18 -14.42 -33.36 2.84
N LEU A 19 -14.34 -34.02 4.00
CA LEU A 19 -14.17 -33.37 5.31
C LEU A 19 -12.79 -32.73 5.44
N ASP A 20 -11.75 -33.36 4.89
CA ASP A 20 -10.40 -32.80 4.86
C ASP A 20 -10.34 -31.47 4.07
N GLU A 21 -10.97 -31.44 2.89
CA GLU A 21 -11.05 -30.21 2.08
C GLU A 21 -11.86 -29.13 2.79
N LEU A 22 -13.00 -29.50 3.39
CA LEU A 22 -13.84 -28.59 4.14
C LEU A 22 -13.11 -28.01 5.36
N TYR A 23 -12.35 -28.84 6.08
CA TYR A 23 -11.57 -28.42 7.25
C TYR A 23 -10.55 -27.35 6.86
N GLU A 24 -9.79 -27.56 5.79
CA GLU A 24 -8.82 -26.58 5.31
C GLU A 24 -9.48 -25.25 4.90
N LEU A 25 -10.67 -25.30 4.29
CA LEU A 25 -11.44 -24.10 3.96
C LEU A 25 -11.89 -23.33 5.20
N VAL A 26 -12.47 -24.03 6.19
CA VAL A 26 -12.94 -23.43 7.45
C VAL A 26 -11.77 -22.86 8.24
N LYS A 27 -10.65 -23.56 8.30
CA LYS A 27 -9.41 -23.11 8.95
C LYS A 27 -8.89 -21.81 8.33
N ARG A 28 -8.76 -21.76 7.00
CA ARG A 28 -8.37 -20.52 6.30
C ARG A 28 -9.34 -19.39 6.57
N PHE A 29 -10.65 -19.66 6.53
CA PHE A 29 -11.67 -18.67 6.86
C PHE A 29 -11.48 -18.13 8.28
N ALA A 30 -11.28 -18.99 9.27
CA ALA A 30 -11.04 -18.60 10.66
C ALA A 30 -9.75 -17.75 10.80
N GLU A 31 -8.67 -18.14 10.13
CA GLU A 31 -7.41 -17.39 10.12
C GLU A 31 -7.59 -15.98 9.55
N THR A 32 -8.33 -15.81 8.45
CA THR A 32 -8.60 -14.46 7.89
C THR A 32 -9.42 -13.57 8.83
N LYS A 33 -10.31 -14.16 9.65
CA LYS A 33 -11.07 -13.42 10.66
C LYS A 33 -10.25 -13.11 11.90
N ALA A 34 -9.30 -13.99 12.25
CA ALA A 34 -8.38 -13.80 13.36
C ALA A 34 -7.28 -12.77 13.07
N GLN A 35 -6.92 -12.57 11.80
CA GLN A 35 -5.98 -11.54 11.41
C GLN A 35 -6.56 -10.14 11.65
N LYS A 36 -6.10 -9.48 12.72
CA LYS A 36 -6.34 -8.06 12.96
C LYS A 36 -5.83 -7.28 11.75
N LYS A 37 -6.73 -6.61 11.04
CA LYS A 37 -6.35 -5.68 9.96
C LYS A 37 -5.29 -4.72 10.50
N PRO A 38 -4.13 -4.57 9.84
CA PRO A 38 -3.12 -3.62 10.27
C PRO A 38 -3.76 -2.23 10.34
N GLY A 39 -3.60 -1.57 11.48
CA GLY A 39 -4.14 -0.24 11.69
C GLY A 39 -3.60 0.73 10.65
N ILE A 40 -4.30 1.85 10.43
CA ILE A 40 -3.88 2.88 9.47
C ILE A 40 -2.43 3.32 9.74
N LEU A 41 -2.04 3.44 11.01
CA LEU A 41 -0.67 3.76 11.44
C LEU A 41 0.36 2.69 11.00
N SER A 42 -0.01 1.41 11.01
CA SER A 42 0.86 0.33 10.53
C SER A 42 1.11 0.43 9.03
N LYS A 43 0.14 0.92 8.25
CA LYS A 43 0.30 1.19 6.81
C LYS A 43 1.18 2.42 6.56
N LEU A 44 1.02 3.48 7.36
CA LEU A 44 1.88 4.67 7.25
C LEU A 44 3.35 4.36 7.57
N LYS A 45 3.63 3.46 8.53
CA LYS A 45 4.99 2.98 8.83
C LYS A 45 5.66 2.26 7.65
N GLN A 46 4.89 1.69 6.73
CA GLN A 46 5.42 0.99 5.56
C GLN A 46 5.82 1.95 4.42
N ILE A 47 5.36 3.20 4.45
CA ILE A 47 5.74 4.20 3.46
C ILE A 47 7.19 4.63 3.74
N LYS A 48 8.13 4.10 2.94
CA LYS A 48 9.53 4.54 2.95
C LYS A 48 9.63 5.86 2.20
N ILE A 49 9.81 6.95 2.92
CA ILE A 49 10.11 8.25 2.31
C ILE A 49 11.57 8.21 1.85
N GLN A 50 11.80 8.21 0.54
CA GLN A 50 13.14 8.39 -0.02
C GLN A 50 13.48 9.88 0.03
N ALA A 51 14.17 10.29 1.08
CA ALA A 51 14.65 11.64 1.26
C ALA A 51 16.18 11.69 1.14
N PRO A 52 16.77 12.78 0.63
CA PRO A 52 18.21 13.00 0.68
C PRO A 52 18.75 13.00 2.12
N GLU A 53 20.03 12.64 2.29
CA GLU A 53 20.67 12.48 3.60
C GLU A 53 20.55 13.72 4.50
N ASP A 54 20.50 14.90 3.91
CA ASP A 54 20.40 16.17 4.61
C ASP A 54 18.96 16.70 4.75
N PHE A 55 17.95 15.91 4.40
CA PHE A 55 16.54 16.32 4.48
C PHE A 55 16.13 16.73 5.90
N ALA A 56 16.52 15.96 6.91
CA ALA A 56 16.15 16.23 8.30
C ALA A 56 16.81 17.51 8.86
N ALA A 57 18.02 17.84 8.38
CA ALA A 57 18.74 19.04 8.79
C ALA A 57 18.23 20.31 8.08
N ASN A 58 17.63 20.16 6.90
CA ASN A 58 17.29 21.25 5.99
C ASN A 58 15.80 21.25 5.58
N VAL A 59 14.90 20.80 6.46
CA VAL A 59 13.46 20.66 6.17
C VAL A 59 12.86 21.96 5.62
N ASP A 60 13.24 23.10 6.21
CA ASP A 60 12.75 24.42 5.81
C ASP A 60 13.06 24.74 4.34
N LEU A 61 14.23 24.33 3.84
CA LEU A 61 14.66 24.57 2.44
C LEU A 61 13.89 23.72 1.41
N TYR A 62 13.35 22.58 1.86
CA TYR A 62 12.47 21.74 1.03
C TYR A 62 11.03 22.25 1.05
N LEU A 63 10.58 22.80 2.19
CA LEU A 63 9.26 23.41 2.32
C LEU A 63 9.17 24.76 1.61
N SER A 64 10.25 25.54 1.62
CA SER A 64 10.37 26.82 0.90
C SER A 64 10.62 26.64 -0.61
N ASN A 65 10.81 25.41 -1.08
CA ASN A 65 11.09 25.05 -2.47
C ASN A 65 12.46 25.56 -3.00
N GLU A 66 13.29 26.16 -2.13
CA GLU A 66 14.59 26.76 -2.49
C GLU A 66 15.60 25.71 -2.99
N LYS A 67 15.50 24.46 -2.51
CA LYS A 67 16.39 23.38 -2.94
C LYS A 67 16.03 22.75 -4.29
N ASN A 68 14.82 22.97 -4.79
CA ASN A 68 14.40 22.48 -6.12
C ASN A 68 14.90 23.36 -7.28
N ALA A 69 15.33 24.60 -6.99
CA ALA A 69 15.88 25.51 -8.00
C ALA A 69 17.23 25.06 -8.57
N ASN A 70 17.99 24.25 -7.84
CA ASN A 70 19.35 23.84 -8.23
C ASN A 70 19.42 22.46 -8.91
N ARG A 71 18.27 21.90 -9.32
CA ARG A 71 18.18 20.60 -10.04
C ARG A 71 17.50 20.69 -11.40
N ILE A 72 17.51 21.87 -12.03
CA ILE A 72 17.20 21.95 -13.46
C ILE A 72 18.43 21.41 -14.19
N SER A 73 18.37 20.15 -14.62
CA SER A 73 19.36 19.56 -15.53
C SER A 73 19.54 20.48 -16.75
N PRO A 74 20.77 20.63 -17.29
CA PRO A 74 21.06 21.53 -18.42
C PRO A 74 20.25 21.23 -19.70
N ALA A 75 19.58 20.08 -19.78
CA ALA A 75 18.64 19.76 -20.85
C ALA A 75 17.32 20.58 -20.80
N LEU A 76 16.90 21.02 -19.60
CA LEU A 76 15.67 21.83 -19.43
C LEU A 76 15.92 23.33 -19.62
N SER A 77 17.15 23.82 -19.46
CA SER A 77 17.49 25.21 -19.80
C SER A 77 17.45 25.47 -21.31
N LEU A 78 17.70 24.44 -22.14
CA LEU A 78 17.57 24.55 -23.60
C LEU A 78 16.11 24.69 -24.06
N PHE A 79 15.16 24.15 -23.30
CA PHE A 79 13.73 24.20 -23.67
C PHE A 79 13.11 25.58 -23.39
N VAL A 80 13.55 26.26 -22.32
CA VAL A 80 13.02 27.58 -21.96
C VAL A 80 13.51 28.68 -22.91
N SER A 81 14.75 28.62 -23.42
CA SER A 81 15.26 29.63 -24.37
C SER A 81 14.52 29.65 -25.72
N ASN A 82 13.97 28.52 -26.17
CA ASN A 82 13.28 28.45 -27.47
C ASN A 82 11.84 29.01 -27.46
N SER A 83 11.32 29.38 -26.29
CA SER A 83 9.97 29.96 -26.16
C SER A 83 9.92 31.50 -26.15
N GLN A 84 11.08 32.19 -26.22
CA GLN A 84 11.12 33.66 -26.30
C GLN A 84 11.43 34.22 -27.70
N THR A 85 11.68 33.38 -28.71
CA THR A 85 11.86 33.83 -30.10
C THR A 85 10.64 33.54 -30.96
N ASN A 86 9.48 34.07 -30.58
CA ASN A 86 8.42 34.34 -31.56
C ASN A 86 7.50 35.46 -31.07
N VAL A 87 8.05 36.67 -31.07
CA VAL A 87 7.24 37.88 -31.18
C VAL A 87 7.91 38.74 -32.26
N SER A 88 7.34 38.69 -33.45
CA SER A 88 7.47 39.70 -34.51
C SER A 88 6.09 39.91 -35.10
#